data_AF-A0A2V8SQX6-F1
#
_entry.id   AF-A0A2V8SQX6-F1
#
_cell.length_a   1.000
_cell.length_b   1.000
_cell.length_c   1.000
_cell.angle_alpha   90.00
_cell.angle_beta   90.00
_cell.angle_gamma   90.00
#
_symmetry.space_group_name_H-M   'P 1'
#
loop_
_entity.id
_entity.type
_entity.pdbx_description
1 polymer ?
#
loop_
_entity_poly.entity_id
_entity_poly.type
_entity_poly.pdbx_seq_one_letter_code
_entity_poly.pdbx_strand_id
1 'polypeptide(L)'
;MLVIFTVVLLIAAAIIIFVRRQTRTPLLEDQTPKYLNGENLRPLFAPDEEELRAQEREERKMLEARGVDLRENERQKELASFEEFRQTWRELPSRANTVELLLRASELERGDVYLEAIDELLHKRSDVFTDDDIAQLIESHFWLLPQSERTPGVTFTINRELAALRGRAQTISDEEASDA
;
A
#
# COMPACT_ATOMS: atom_id res chain seq x y z
N MET A 1 -28.77 -21.88 70.45
CA MET A 1 -29.98 -22.71 70.26
C MET A 1 -30.98 -22.07 69.31
N LEU A 2 -31.43 -20.82 69.55
CA LEU A 2 -32.44 -20.15 68.70
C LEU A 2 -32.01 -19.94 67.23
N VAL A 3 -30.75 -19.57 66.99
CA VAL A 3 -30.21 -19.34 65.63
C VAL A 3 -30.10 -20.64 64.82
N ILE A 4 -29.82 -21.77 65.47
CA ILE A 4 -29.72 -23.06 64.77
C ILE A 4 -31.12 -23.52 64.35
N PHE A 5 -32.13 -23.26 65.17
CA PHE A 5 -33.51 -23.64 64.88
C PHE A 5 -34.10 -22.85 63.69
N THR A 6 -33.77 -21.56 63.55
CA THR A 6 -34.22 -20.74 62.41
C THR A 6 -33.57 -21.17 61.09
N VAL A 7 -32.29 -21.54 61.11
CA VAL A 7 -31.58 -22.02 59.91
C VAL A 7 -32.17 -23.36 59.43
N VAL A 8 -32.48 -24.29 60.34
CA VAL A 8 -33.09 -25.58 59.98
C VAL A 8 -34.48 -25.40 59.36
N LEU A 9 -35.29 -24.47 59.88
CA LEU A 9 -36.61 -24.15 59.33
C LEU A 9 -36.54 -23.58 57.89
N LEU A 10 -35.55 -22.71 57.62
CA LEU A 10 -35.36 -22.14 56.28
C LEU A 10 -34.95 -23.21 55.26
N ILE A 11 -34.07 -24.14 55.64
CA ILE A 11 -33.65 -25.25 54.77
C ILE A 11 -34.83 -26.19 54.48
N ALA A 12 -35.64 -26.53 55.48
CA ALA A 12 -36.81 -27.39 55.30
C ALA A 12 -37.84 -26.76 54.35
N ALA A 13 -38.10 -25.45 54.47
CA ALA A 13 -39.00 -24.74 53.57
C ALA A 13 -38.51 -24.72 52.12
N ALA A 14 -37.20 -24.52 51.91
CA ALA A 14 -36.60 -24.51 50.57
C ALA A 14 -36.74 -25.86 49.86
N ILE A 15 -36.55 -26.97 50.58
CA ILE A 15 -36.69 -28.33 50.03
C ILE A 15 -38.14 -28.59 49.59
N ILE A 16 -39.13 -28.20 50.40
CA ILE A 16 -40.55 -28.39 50.05
C ILE A 16 -40.91 -27.61 48.78
N ILE A 17 -40.43 -26.37 48.64
CA ILE A 17 -40.66 -25.55 47.44
C ILE A 17 -40.00 -26.19 46.22
N PHE A 18 -38.78 -26.72 46.36
CA PHE A 18 -38.05 -27.35 45.27
C PHE A 18 -38.73 -28.63 44.77
N VAL A 19 -39.14 -29.52 45.67
CA VAL A 19 -39.84 -30.77 45.33
C VAL A 19 -41.17 -30.48 44.64
N ARG A 20 -41.94 -29.52 45.16
CA ARG A 20 -43.24 -29.14 44.57
C ARG A 20 -43.10 -28.50 43.18
N ARG A 21 -41.94 -27.90 42.89
CA ARG A 21 -41.62 -27.33 41.58
C ARG A 21 -41.23 -28.42 40.58
N GLN A 22 -40.50 -29.46 41.01
CA GLN A 22 -40.15 -30.60 40.16
C GLN A 22 -41.36 -31.50 39.82
N THR A 23 -42.33 -31.66 40.71
CA THR A 23 -43.52 -32.50 40.44
C THR A 23 -44.54 -31.86 39.49
N ARG A 24 -44.33 -30.62 39.06
CA ARG A 24 -45.24 -29.88 38.16
C ARG A 24 -44.81 -29.84 36.69
N THR A 25 -43.67 -30.44 36.34
CA THR A 25 -43.30 -30.66 34.94
C THR A 25 -43.83 -32.03 34.51
N PRO A 26 -44.91 -32.11 33.70
CA PRO A 26 -45.34 -33.38 33.12
C PRO A 26 -44.22 -33.93 32.22
N LEU A 27 -43.71 -35.10 32.55
CA LEU A 27 -42.60 -35.79 31.86
C LEU A 27 -43.03 -36.52 30.57
N LEU A 28 -44.21 -36.23 30.04
CA LEU A 28 -44.74 -36.78 28.79
C LEU A 28 -45.34 -35.64 27.99
N GLU A 29 -44.49 -34.98 27.23
CA GLU A 29 -44.90 -34.11 26.14
C GLU A 29 -45.42 -35.02 25.03
N ASP A 30 -46.71 -34.90 24.71
CA ASP A 30 -47.37 -35.59 23.60
C ASP A 30 -46.57 -35.35 22.31
N GLN A 31 -45.85 -36.38 21.85
CA GLN A 31 -45.21 -36.38 20.53
C GLN A 31 -46.29 -36.55 19.47
N THR A 32 -46.99 -35.46 19.18
CA THR A 32 -47.68 -35.33 17.89
C THR A 32 -46.61 -35.25 16.80
N PRO A 33 -46.66 -36.09 15.75
CA PRO A 33 -45.68 -36.03 14.67
C PRO A 33 -45.84 -34.67 13.98
N LYS A 34 -44.86 -33.78 14.15
CA LYS A 34 -44.71 -32.58 13.34
C LYS A 34 -44.53 -33.03 11.90
N TYR A 35 -45.59 -32.90 11.10
CA TYR A 35 -45.50 -32.97 9.65
C TYR A 35 -44.44 -31.96 9.21
N LEU A 36 -43.28 -32.46 8.77
CA LEU A 36 -42.23 -31.67 8.15
C LEU A 36 -42.78 -31.20 6.80
N ASN A 37 -43.27 -29.96 6.75
CA ASN A 37 -43.66 -29.30 5.50
C ASN A 37 -42.48 -29.38 4.52
N GLY A 38 -42.65 -30.16 3.44
CA GLY A 38 -41.64 -30.40 2.41
C GLY A 38 -41.29 -29.17 1.57
N GLU A 39 -41.94 -28.03 1.80
CA GLU A 39 -41.70 -26.78 1.09
C GLU A 39 -40.41 -26.06 1.54
N ASN A 40 -39.75 -26.52 2.61
CA ASN A 40 -38.50 -25.94 3.13
C ASN A 40 -37.34 -26.96 3.24
N LEU A 41 -37.39 -28.04 2.46
CA LEU A 41 -36.30 -29.02 2.41
C LEU A 41 -35.21 -28.55 1.45
N ARG A 42 -34.29 -27.74 1.97
CA ARG A 42 -33.05 -27.40 1.28
C ARG A 42 -32.23 -28.69 1.06
N PRO A 43 -31.62 -28.90 -0.12
CA PRO A 43 -30.74 -30.04 -0.33
C PRO A 43 -29.62 -30.02 0.71
N LEU A 44 -29.33 -31.18 1.32
CA LEU A 44 -28.27 -31.36 2.35
C LEU A 44 -26.87 -30.90 1.93
N PHE A 45 -26.68 -30.57 0.65
CA PHE A 45 -25.42 -30.17 0.02
C PHE A 45 -25.50 -28.84 -0.74
N ALA A 46 -26.63 -28.13 -0.69
CA ALA A 46 -26.70 -26.80 -1.27
C ALA A 46 -26.01 -25.83 -0.28
N PRO A 47 -24.93 -25.15 -0.68
CA PRO A 47 -24.20 -24.25 0.21
C PRO A 47 -25.16 -23.22 0.80
N ASP A 48 -24.92 -22.86 2.06
CA ASP A 48 -25.74 -21.85 2.72
C ASP A 48 -25.63 -20.49 1.99
N GLU A 49 -26.64 -19.62 2.06
CA GLU A 49 -26.50 -18.25 1.54
C GLU A 49 -25.38 -17.50 2.26
N GLU A 50 -25.07 -17.90 3.50
CA GLU A 50 -23.93 -17.41 4.24
C GLU A 50 -22.61 -17.97 3.71
N GLU A 51 -22.55 -19.26 3.35
CA GLU A 51 -21.37 -19.89 2.74
C GLU A 51 -21.07 -19.32 1.34
N LEU A 52 -22.09 -19.11 0.52
CA LEU A 52 -21.97 -18.43 -0.78
C LEU A 52 -21.41 -17.01 -0.62
N ARG A 53 -21.93 -16.23 0.34
CA ARG A 53 -21.41 -14.89 0.63
C ARG A 53 -20.00 -14.92 1.21
N ALA A 54 -19.62 -15.96 1.95
CA ALA A 54 -18.25 -16.13 2.44
C ALA A 54 -17.29 -16.43 1.28
N GLN A 55 -17.69 -17.33 0.38
CA GLN A 55 -16.92 -17.71 -0.79
C GLN A 55 -16.70 -16.52 -1.73
N GLU A 56 -17.72 -15.71 -2.01
CA GLU A 56 -17.59 -14.49 -2.82
C GLU A 56 -16.60 -13.48 -2.19
N ARG A 57 -16.60 -13.35 -0.86
CA ARG A 57 -15.64 -12.47 -0.16
C ARG A 57 -14.22 -13.01 -0.26
N GLU A 58 -14.04 -14.32 -0.15
CA GLU A 58 -12.73 -14.96 -0.28
C GLU A 58 -12.18 -14.85 -1.69
N GLU A 59 -12.99 -15.14 -2.71
CA GLU A 59 -12.62 -14.96 -4.12
C GLU A 59 -12.25 -13.51 -4.42
N ARG A 60 -13.05 -12.55 -3.94
CA ARG A 60 -12.74 -11.12 -4.11
C ARG A 60 -11.42 -10.74 -3.44
N LYS A 61 -11.16 -11.20 -2.22
CA LYS A 61 -9.88 -10.97 -1.53
C LYS A 61 -8.70 -11.59 -2.27
N MET A 62 -8.86 -12.80 -2.82
CA MET A 62 -7.82 -13.46 -3.61
C MET A 62 -7.53 -12.70 -4.90
N LEU A 63 -8.55 -12.20 -5.59
CA LEU A 63 -8.39 -11.38 -6.80
C LEU A 63 -7.72 -10.04 -6.49
N GLU A 64 -8.11 -9.38 -5.40
CA GLU A 64 -7.48 -8.13 -4.94
C GLU A 64 -6.01 -8.36 -4.58
N ALA A 65 -5.69 -9.41 -3.81
CA ALA A 65 -4.31 -9.76 -3.46
C ALA A 65 -3.47 -10.06 -4.70
N ARG A 66 -3.98 -10.87 -5.63
CA ARG A 66 -3.30 -11.18 -6.89
C ARG A 66 -3.07 -9.92 -7.74
N GLY A 67 -4.01 -8.99 -7.74
CA GLY A 67 -3.87 -7.71 -8.43
C GLY A 67 -2.76 -6.84 -7.84
N VAL A 68 -2.61 -6.83 -6.51
CA VAL A 68 -1.50 -6.15 -5.83
C VAL A 68 -0.17 -6.79 -6.18
N ASP A 69 -0.06 -8.12 -6.14
CA ASP A 69 1.17 -8.84 -6.47
C ASP A 69 1.62 -8.60 -7.91
N LEU A 70 0.68 -8.55 -8.86
CA LEU A 70 1.02 -8.27 -10.27
C LEU A 70 1.57 -6.85 -10.44
N ARG A 71 0.94 -5.85 -9.84
CA ARG A 71 1.42 -4.45 -9.91
C ARG A 71 2.78 -4.28 -9.27
N GLU A 72 3.03 -4.94 -8.14
CA GLU A 72 4.34 -4.90 -7.49
C GLU A 72 5.42 -5.57 -8.35
N ASN A 73 5.11 -6.72 -8.96
CA ASN A 73 6.01 -7.37 -9.90
C ASN A 73 6.29 -6.51 -11.14
N GLU A 74 5.30 -5.79 -11.67
CA GLU A 74 5.47 -4.86 -12.80
C GLU A 74 6.41 -3.72 -12.43
N ARG A 75 6.19 -3.07 -11.27
CA ARG A 75 7.07 -2.02 -10.75
C ARG A 75 8.50 -2.50 -10.56
N GLN A 76 8.69 -3.70 -10.02
CA GLN A 76 10.03 -4.27 -9.84
C GLN A 76 10.74 -4.52 -11.17
N LYS A 77 10.01 -4.95 -12.20
CA LYS A 77 10.57 -5.13 -13.54
C LYS A 77 10.97 -3.79 -14.16
N GLU A 78 10.13 -2.77 -14.03
CA GLU A 78 10.44 -1.42 -14.51
C GLU A 78 11.70 -0.87 -13.83
N LEU A 79 11.79 -0.98 -12.50
CA LEU A 79 12.99 -0.60 -11.75
C LEU A 79 14.24 -1.38 -12.17
N ALA A 80 14.13 -2.69 -12.39
CA ALA A 80 15.24 -3.51 -12.86
C ALA A 80 15.72 -3.06 -14.25
N SER A 81 14.78 -2.83 -15.18
CA SER A 81 15.10 -2.34 -16.53
C SER A 81 15.72 -0.94 -16.54
N PHE A 82 15.29 -0.09 -15.60
CA PHE A 82 15.89 1.22 -15.41
C PHE A 82 17.32 1.10 -14.86
N GLU A 83 17.57 0.18 -13.93
CA GLU A 83 18.92 -0.05 -13.40
C GLU A 83 19.87 -0.57 -14.48
N GLU A 84 19.42 -1.50 -15.33
CA GLU A 84 20.20 -1.98 -16.49
C GLU A 84 20.55 -0.82 -17.45
N PHE A 85 19.57 0.04 -17.73
CA PHE A 85 19.79 1.24 -18.53
C PHE A 85 20.77 2.21 -17.83
N ARG A 86 20.61 2.43 -16.53
CA ARG A 86 21.49 3.28 -15.72
C ARG A 86 22.94 2.79 -15.76
N GLN A 87 23.15 1.47 -15.69
CA GLN A 87 24.48 0.88 -15.87
C GLN A 87 25.05 1.12 -17.27
N THR A 88 24.24 0.96 -18.31
CA THR A 88 24.65 1.26 -19.69
C THR A 88 25.02 2.74 -19.86
N TRP A 89 24.24 3.64 -19.27
CA TRP A 89 24.52 5.07 -19.26
C TRP A 89 25.83 5.40 -18.54
N ARG A 90 26.11 4.74 -17.41
CA ARG A 90 27.37 4.90 -16.66
C ARG A 90 28.57 4.59 -17.55
N GLU A 91 28.49 3.58 -18.40
CA GLU A 91 29.61 3.20 -19.27
C GLU A 91 29.83 4.22 -20.38
N LEU A 92 28.74 4.73 -20.96
CA LEU A 92 28.74 5.59 -22.16
C LEU A 92 27.78 6.78 -21.98
N PRO A 93 28.15 7.78 -21.18
CA PRO A 93 27.33 8.97 -20.98
C PRO A 93 27.34 9.80 -22.28
N SER A 94 26.18 9.88 -22.92
CA SER A 94 25.98 10.64 -24.16
C SER A 94 24.81 11.60 -24.01
N ARG A 95 24.73 12.62 -24.87
CA ARG A 95 23.63 13.61 -24.82
C ARG A 95 22.26 12.92 -24.85
N ALA A 96 22.07 12.01 -25.80
CA ALA A 96 20.82 11.29 -25.98
C ALA A 96 20.50 10.41 -24.75
N ASN A 97 21.49 9.63 -24.29
CA ASN A 97 21.27 8.71 -23.17
C ASN A 97 21.05 9.45 -21.85
N THR A 98 21.63 10.63 -21.64
CA THR A 98 21.41 11.45 -20.43
C THR A 98 20.00 12.02 -20.39
N VAL A 99 19.48 12.51 -21.52
CA VAL A 99 18.07 12.94 -21.61
C VAL A 99 17.16 11.76 -21.32
N GLU A 100 17.44 10.60 -21.93
CA GLU A 100 16.67 9.38 -21.71
C GLU A 100 16.76 8.88 -20.26
N LEU A 101 17.90 9.02 -19.59
CA LEU A 101 18.06 8.69 -18.17
C LEU A 101 17.07 9.48 -17.30
N LEU A 102 17.04 10.81 -17.46
CA LEU A 102 16.15 11.66 -16.68
C LEU A 102 14.69 11.45 -17.04
N LEU A 103 14.39 11.21 -18.33
CA LEU A 103 13.04 10.86 -18.77
C LEU A 103 12.55 9.56 -18.11
N ARG A 104 13.30 8.47 -18.24
CA ARG A 104 12.93 7.18 -17.62
C ARG A 104 12.84 7.28 -16.10
N ALA A 105 13.74 8.04 -15.46
CA ALA A 105 13.67 8.28 -14.03
C ALA A 105 12.39 9.03 -13.62
N SER A 106 11.91 9.97 -14.45
CA SER A 106 10.64 10.68 -14.21
C SER A 106 9.40 9.80 -14.46
N GLU A 107 9.47 8.89 -15.43
CA GLU A 107 8.39 7.93 -15.76
C GLU A 107 8.19 6.86 -14.68
N LEU A 108 9.22 6.56 -13.88
CA LEU A 108 9.09 5.65 -12.74
C LEU A 108 8.25 6.22 -11.59
N GLU A 109 7.78 7.48 -11.69
CA GLU A 109 6.91 8.12 -10.70
C GLU A 109 7.47 8.02 -9.27
N ARG A 110 8.79 8.21 -9.14
CA ARG A 110 9.52 8.06 -7.87
C ARG A 110 10.51 9.19 -7.68
N GLY A 111 10.23 10.07 -6.73
CA GLY A 111 11.05 11.26 -6.50
C GLY A 111 12.47 10.93 -6.03
N ASP A 112 12.64 9.85 -5.27
CA ASP A 112 13.94 9.35 -4.80
C ASP A 112 14.83 8.86 -5.94
N VAL A 113 14.28 8.03 -6.83
CA VAL A 113 15.01 7.53 -8.02
C VAL A 113 15.41 8.68 -8.94
N TYR A 114 14.55 9.67 -9.11
CA TYR A 114 14.86 10.86 -9.90
C TYR A 114 16.00 11.69 -9.28
N LEU A 115 16.00 11.88 -7.96
CA LEU A 115 17.09 12.55 -7.26
C LEU A 115 18.42 11.79 -7.39
N GLU A 116 18.41 10.47 -7.27
CA GLU A 116 19.61 9.64 -7.49
C GLU A 116 20.15 9.81 -8.91
N ALA A 117 19.27 9.83 -9.92
CA ALA A 117 19.68 10.05 -11.30
C ALA A 117 20.30 11.44 -11.52
N ILE A 118 19.76 12.48 -10.87
CA ILE A 118 20.35 13.82 -10.88
C ILE A 118 21.71 13.84 -10.21
N ASP A 119 21.81 13.27 -9.00
CA ASP A 119 23.07 13.23 -8.25
C ASP A 119 24.16 12.53 -9.07
N GLU A 120 23.81 11.43 -9.71
CA GLU A 120 24.72 10.68 -10.56
C GLU A 120 25.12 11.46 -11.82
N LEU A 121 24.18 12.16 -12.47
CA LEU A 121 24.45 13.06 -13.59
C LEU A 121 25.42 14.18 -13.21
N LEU A 122 25.24 14.78 -12.02
CA LEU A 122 26.10 15.87 -11.55
C LEU A 122 27.51 15.36 -11.20
N HIS A 123 27.63 14.15 -10.64
CA HIS A 123 28.92 13.55 -10.31
C HIS A 123 29.68 13.04 -11.54
N LYS A 124 28.98 12.39 -12.47
CA LYS A 124 29.57 11.78 -13.68
C LYS A 124 29.30 12.63 -14.92
N ARG A 125 29.37 13.95 -14.72
CA ARG A 125 29.09 14.95 -15.73
C ARG A 125 29.90 14.67 -17.00
N SER A 126 29.21 14.62 -18.14
CA SER A 126 29.88 14.62 -19.43
C SER A 126 30.15 16.06 -19.87
N ASP A 127 31.28 16.28 -20.55
CA ASP A 127 31.66 17.58 -21.13
C ASP A 127 30.70 18.02 -22.25
N VAL A 128 29.69 17.21 -22.56
CA VAL A 128 28.72 17.42 -23.63
C VAL A 128 27.66 18.47 -23.26
N PHE A 129 27.45 18.73 -21.97
CA PHE A 129 26.45 19.67 -21.49
C PHE A 129 27.07 20.82 -20.69
N THR A 130 26.65 22.05 -21.02
CA THR A 130 26.92 23.22 -20.19
C THR A 130 26.13 23.16 -18.87
N ASP A 131 26.53 23.92 -17.85
CA ASP A 131 25.77 23.94 -16.58
C ASP A 131 24.33 24.43 -16.79
N ASP A 132 24.13 25.36 -17.74
CA ASP A 132 22.80 25.86 -18.10
C ASP A 132 21.96 24.78 -18.80
N ASP A 133 22.54 24.01 -19.74
CA ASP A 133 21.84 22.89 -20.37
C ASP A 133 21.38 21.85 -19.33
N ILE A 134 22.27 21.52 -18.38
CA ILE A 134 21.94 20.57 -17.29
C ILE A 134 20.82 21.15 -16.42
N ALA A 135 20.87 22.43 -16.07
CA ALA A 135 19.84 23.08 -15.28
C ALA A 135 18.47 23.05 -15.98
N GLN A 136 18.41 23.42 -17.26
CA GLN A 136 17.18 23.37 -18.06
C GLN A 136 16.66 21.94 -18.19
N LEU A 137 17.55 20.96 -18.34
CA LEU A 137 17.18 19.56 -18.45
C LEU A 137 16.57 19.02 -17.16
N ILE A 138 17.20 19.29 -16.02
CA ILE A 138 16.70 18.91 -14.69
C ILE A 138 15.33 19.57 -14.41
N GLU A 139 15.20 20.87 -14.72
CA GLU A 139 13.97 21.62 -14.47
C GLU A 139 12.82 21.11 -15.34
N SER A 140 13.05 20.90 -16.64
CA SER A 140 12.01 20.40 -17.56
C SER A 140 11.50 19.02 -17.16
N HIS A 141 12.38 18.09 -16.78
CA HIS A 141 11.99 16.74 -16.39
C HIS A 141 11.42 16.66 -14.96
N PHE A 142 11.78 17.59 -14.09
CA PHE A 142 11.18 17.68 -12.75
C PHE A 142 9.67 17.93 -12.81
N TRP A 143 9.20 18.71 -13.79
CA TRP A 143 7.77 18.96 -13.97
C TRP A 143 6.99 17.75 -14.51
N LEU A 144 7.68 16.73 -15.02
CA LEU A 144 7.06 15.46 -15.43
C LEU A 144 6.76 14.55 -14.23
N LEU A 145 7.42 14.75 -13.09
CA LEU A 145 7.14 13.97 -11.89
C LEU A 145 5.72 14.24 -11.35
N PRO A 146 5.00 13.20 -10.90
CA PRO A 146 3.68 13.36 -10.32
C PRO A 146 3.74 14.24 -9.05
N GLN A 147 2.66 14.97 -8.79
CA GLN A 147 2.62 15.92 -7.68
C GLN A 147 2.83 15.26 -6.31
N SER A 148 2.43 13.99 -6.15
CA SER A 148 2.64 13.20 -4.93
C SER A 148 4.13 13.01 -4.59
N GLU A 149 4.99 12.95 -5.61
CA GLU A 149 6.42 12.68 -5.45
C GLU A 149 7.26 13.96 -5.37
N ARG A 150 6.69 15.10 -5.76
CA ARG A 150 7.30 16.44 -5.62
C ARG A 150 7.20 16.92 -4.18
N THR A 151 7.70 16.11 -3.25
CA THR A 151 7.73 16.43 -1.83
C THR A 151 8.57 17.69 -1.57
N PRO A 152 8.36 18.40 -0.45
CA PRO A 152 9.16 19.57 -0.10
C PRO A 152 10.67 19.27 -0.06
N GLY A 153 11.06 18.07 0.38
CA GLY A 153 12.47 17.65 0.39
C GLY A 153 13.07 17.51 -1.02
N VAL A 154 12.36 16.83 -1.92
CA VAL A 154 12.78 16.68 -3.32
C VAL A 154 12.89 18.03 -4.01
N THR A 155 11.87 18.87 -3.85
CA THR A 155 11.81 20.21 -4.45
C THR A 155 12.93 21.10 -3.93
N PHE A 156 13.21 21.06 -2.62
CA PHE A 156 14.31 21.82 -2.03
C PHE A 156 15.67 21.40 -2.59
N THR A 157 15.94 20.10 -2.65
CA THR A 157 17.20 19.57 -3.19
C THR A 157 17.39 20.00 -4.65
N ILE A 158 16.36 19.84 -5.49
CA ILE A 158 16.43 20.23 -6.90
C ILE A 158 16.67 21.74 -7.05
N ASN A 159 15.93 22.57 -6.30
CA ASN A 159 16.13 24.03 -6.36
C ASN A 159 17.53 24.45 -5.92
N ARG A 160 18.10 23.76 -4.92
CA ARG A 160 19.49 23.99 -4.48
C ARG A 160 20.47 23.65 -5.60
N GLU A 161 20.34 22.50 -6.25
CA GLU A 161 21.22 22.11 -7.35
C GLU A 161 21.07 23.03 -8.57
N LEU A 162 19.84 23.42 -8.92
CA LEU A 162 19.57 24.40 -9.99
C LEU A 162 20.20 25.76 -9.70
N ALA A 163 20.11 26.24 -8.46
CA ALA A 163 20.75 27.49 -8.06
C ALA A 163 22.29 27.41 -8.17
N ALA A 164 22.88 26.27 -7.79
CA ALA A 164 24.31 26.04 -7.90
C ALA A 164 24.77 26.00 -9.38
N LEU A 165 24.05 25.29 -10.24
CA LEU A 165 24.32 25.21 -11.68
C LEU A 165 24.27 26.59 -12.34
N ARG A 166 23.19 27.35 -12.10
CA ARG A 166 23.00 28.69 -12.66
C ARG A 166 24.05 29.69 -12.16
N GLY A 167 24.43 29.59 -10.88
CA GLY A 167 25.49 30.43 -10.31
C GLY A 167 26.86 30.19 -10.97
N ARG A 168 27.19 28.93 -11.27
CA ARG A 168 28.43 28.59 -12.00
C ARG A 168 28.40 29.11 -13.43
N ALA A 169 27.28 28.94 -14.13
CA ALA A 169 27.13 29.41 -15.51
C ALA A 169 27.31 30.94 -15.62
N GLN A 170 26.75 31.72 -14.68
CA GLN A 170 26.92 33.17 -14.66
C GLN A 170 28.38 33.59 -14.44
N THR A 171 29.09 32.91 -13.53
CA THR A 171 30.49 33.24 -13.21
C THR A 171 31.39 33.06 -14.44
N ILE A 172 31.20 31.99 -15.20
CA ILE A 172 31.95 31.73 -16.44
C ILE A 172 31.66 32.81 -17.49
N SER A 173 30.39 33.20 -17.64
CA SER A 173 29.99 34.25 -18.57
C SER A 173 30.59 35.62 -18.21
N ASP A 174 30.73 35.93 -16.92
CA ASP A 174 31.28 37.21 -16.47
C ASP A 174 32.82 37.27 -16.64
N GLU A 175 33.52 36.14 -16.47
CA GLU A 175 34.97 36.02 -16.73
C GLU A 175 35.28 36.18 -18.22
N GLU A 176 34.54 35.48 -19.10
CA GLU A 176 34.72 35.61 -20.56
C GLU A 176 34.45 37.04 -21.06
N ALA A 177 33.50 37.75 -20.44
CA ALA A 177 33.20 39.14 -20.79
C ALA A 177 34.26 40.14 -20.30
N SER A 178 35.03 39.81 -19.26
CA SER A 178 36.10 40.67 -18.74
C SER A 178 37.41 40.56 -19.53
N ASP A 179 37.63 39.44 -20.23
CA ASP A 179 38.84 39.17 -21.01
C ASP A 179 38.75 39.63 -22.48
N ALA A 180 37.55 40.01 -22.95
CA ALA A 180 37.26 40.47 -24.31
C ALA A 180 37.33 42.00 -24.47
#